data_AF-A0A1D6H669-F1
#
_entry.id   AF-A0A1D6H669-F1
#
_cell.length_a   1.000
_cell.length_b   1.000
_cell.length_c   1.000
_cell.angle_alpha   90.00
_cell.angle_beta   90.00
_cell.angle_gamma   90.00
#
_symmetry.space_group_name_H-M   'P 1'
#
loop_
_entity.id
_entity.type
_entity.pdbx_description
1 polymer ?
#
loop_
_entity_poly.entity_id
_entity_poly.type
_entity_poly.pdbx_seq_one_letter_code
_entity_poly.pdbx_strand_id
1 'polypeptide(L)'
;MNPNYTEFRFPQIKAHPWHKIFHKRMPPEAIDLASRLLQYSPNLRCTALEACAHPFFDELREPHARLPNGRPFPPLFNFKQELANASPELINRLIPDHARRHLGLTLLPTAGP
;
A
#
# COMPACT_ATOMS: atom_id res chain seq x y z
N MET A 1 -17.86 -3.23 -12.50
CA MET A 1 -18.29 -3.23 -13.92
C MET A 1 -19.79 -3.02 -13.97
N ASN A 2 -20.30 -2.36 -15.02
CA ASN A 2 -21.71 -2.01 -15.14
C ASN A 2 -22.54 -3.27 -15.53
N PRO A 3 -23.46 -3.75 -14.68
CA PRO A 3 -24.29 -4.92 -14.96
C PRO A 3 -25.21 -4.73 -16.18
N ASN A 4 -25.51 -3.48 -16.54
CA ASN A 4 -26.36 -3.14 -17.68
C ASN A 4 -25.60 -3.14 -19.03
N TYR A 5 -24.31 -3.51 -19.03
CA TYR A 5 -23.42 -3.46 -20.19
C TYR A 5 -22.96 -4.88 -20.57
N THR A 6 -23.89 -5.68 -21.11
CA THR A 6 -23.69 -7.11 -21.41
C THR A 6 -23.52 -7.43 -22.90
N GLU A 7 -23.98 -6.55 -23.80
CA GLU A 7 -24.17 -6.91 -25.22
C GLU A 7 -23.05 -6.46 -26.17
N PHE A 8 -21.92 -5.97 -25.66
CA PHE A 8 -20.78 -5.65 -26.52
C PHE A 8 -19.88 -6.88 -26.70
N ARG A 9 -19.83 -7.41 -27.92
CA ARG A 9 -18.89 -8.49 -28.28
C ARG A 9 -17.49 -7.91 -28.47
N PHE A 10 -16.71 -7.93 -27.40
CA PHE A 10 -15.28 -7.65 -27.51
C PHE A 10 -14.56 -8.82 -28.19
N PRO A 11 -13.50 -8.55 -28.98
CA PRO A 11 -12.58 -9.60 -29.36
C PRO A 11 -12.00 -10.25 -28.09
N GLN A 12 -11.85 -11.57 -28.09
CA GLN A 12 -11.22 -12.28 -26.98
C GLN A 12 -9.72 -12.01 -26.99
N ILE A 13 -9.30 -10.99 -26.25
CA ILE A 13 -7.89 -10.68 -26.05
C ILE A 13 -7.43 -11.42 -24.79
N LYS A 14 -6.42 -12.28 -24.93
CA LYS A 14 -5.80 -12.95 -23.79
C LYS A 14 -5.04 -11.92 -22.96
N ALA A 15 -5.12 -12.05 -21.64
CA ALA A 15 -4.34 -11.21 -20.74
C ALA A 15 -2.84 -11.36 -21.06
N HIS A 16 -2.18 -10.23 -21.26
CA HIS A 16 -0.73 -10.20 -21.38
C HIS A 16 -0.11 -10.29 -19.97
N PRO A 17 0.81 -11.23 -19.73
CA PRO A 17 1.44 -11.35 -18.41
C PRO A 17 2.21 -10.08 -18.04
N TRP A 18 2.08 -9.65 -16.78
CA TRP A 18 2.71 -8.42 -16.29
C TRP A 18 4.23 -8.38 -16.48
N HIS A 19 4.92 -9.51 -16.32
CA HIS A 19 6.37 -9.61 -16.54
C HIS A 19 6.80 -9.41 -18.01
N LYS A 20 5.86 -9.46 -18.97
CA LYS A 20 6.12 -9.12 -20.38
C LYS A 20 5.81 -7.66 -20.70
N ILE A 21 4.98 -7.01 -19.89
CA ILE A 21 4.61 -5.60 -20.02
C ILE A 21 5.69 -4.72 -19.37
N PHE A 22 6.14 -5.11 -18.18
CA PHE A 22 7.16 -4.38 -17.43
C PHE A 22 8.57 -4.82 -17.81
N HIS A 23 9.52 -3.88 -17.74
CA HIS A 23 10.92 -4.13 -18.04
C HIS A 23 11.56 -5.02 -16.96
N LYS A 24 12.58 -5.83 -17.32
CA LYS A 24 13.29 -6.76 -16.39
C LYS A 24 13.90 -6.12 -15.13
N ARG A 25 13.98 -4.78 -15.07
CA ARG A 25 14.53 -4.03 -13.93
C ARG A 25 13.47 -3.65 -12.90
N MET A 26 12.20 -3.92 -13.17
CA MET A 26 11.11 -3.60 -12.25
C MET A 26 11.13 -4.55 -11.05
N PRO A 27 11.05 -4.02 -9.82
CA PRO A 27 10.92 -4.83 -8.62
C PRO A 27 9.65 -5.71 -8.70
N PRO A 28 9.72 -6.99 -8.31
CA PRO A 28 8.56 -7.88 -8.32
C PRO A 28 7.42 -7.36 -7.42
N GLU A 29 7.73 -6.65 -6.35
CA GLU A 29 6.77 -6.03 -5.42
C GLU A 29 5.97 -4.92 -6.10
N ALA A 30 6.59 -4.16 -7.02
CA ALA A 30 5.91 -3.13 -7.79
C ALA A 30 4.88 -3.75 -8.75
N ILE A 31 5.24 -4.88 -9.36
CA ILE A 31 4.38 -5.63 -10.27
C ILE A 31 3.20 -6.24 -9.49
N ASP A 32 3.45 -6.80 -8.31
CA ASP A 32 2.40 -7.34 -7.44
C ASP A 32 1.40 -6.26 -7.03
N LEU A 33 1.89 -5.10 -6.59
CA LEU A 33 1.04 -3.96 -6.22
C LEU A 33 0.17 -3.49 -7.41
N ALA A 34 0.77 -3.35 -8.60
CA ALA A 34 0.03 -2.96 -9.79
C ALA A 34 -1.07 -3.97 -10.14
N SER A 35 -0.80 -5.26 -10.00
CA SER A 35 -1.77 -6.33 -10.27
C SER A 35 -2.97 -6.30 -9.32
N ARG A 36 -2.75 -5.92 -8.05
CA ARG A 36 -3.83 -5.77 -7.04
C ARG A 36 -4.66 -4.51 -7.24
N LEU A 37 -4.06 -3.44 -7.76
CA LEU A 37 -4.76 -2.18 -8.04
C LEU A 37 -5.57 -2.25 -9.34
N LEU A 38 -4.99 -2.83 -10.39
CA LEU A 38 -5.56 -2.87 -11.73
C LEU A 38 -6.47 -4.08 -11.94
N GLN A 39 -7.43 -4.26 -11.02
CA GLN A 39 -8.45 -5.30 -11.12
C GLN A 39 -9.76 -4.76 -11.69
N TYR A 40 -10.31 -5.48 -12.67
CA TYR A 40 -11.61 -5.17 -13.26
C TYR A 40 -12.74 -5.24 -12.23
N SER A 41 -12.72 -6.29 -11.41
CA SER A 41 -13.68 -6.48 -10.33
C SER A 41 -13.36 -5.52 -9.17
N PRO A 42 -14.26 -4.59 -8.82
CA PRO A 42 -14.01 -3.62 -7.75
C PRO A 42 -13.74 -4.29 -6.40
N ASN A 43 -14.40 -5.42 -6.13
CA ASN A 43 -14.25 -6.17 -4.88
C ASN A 43 -12.90 -6.89 -4.74
N LEU A 44 -12.15 -7.05 -5.85
CA LEU A 44 -10.82 -7.66 -5.84
C LEU A 44 -9.70 -6.62 -5.79
N ARG A 45 -10.04 -5.33 -5.92
CA ARG A 45 -9.04 -4.27 -5.80
C ARG A 45 -8.62 -4.16 -4.35
N CYS A 46 -7.32 -4.02 -4.11
CA CYS A 46 -6.86 -3.64 -2.78
C CYS A 46 -7.39 -2.25 -2.41
N THR A 47 -7.66 -2.06 -1.13
CA THR A 47 -8.02 -0.75 -0.58
C THR A 47 -6.80 0.17 -0.54
N ALA A 48 -7.03 1.48 -0.42
CA ALA A 48 -5.96 2.45 -0.33
C ALA A 48 -5.01 2.17 0.85
N LEU A 49 -5.56 1.79 2.01
CA LEU A 49 -4.78 1.48 3.20
C LEU A 49 -3.96 0.20 3.04
N GLU A 50 -4.51 -0.84 2.42
CA GLU A 50 -3.76 -2.07 2.11
C GLU A 50 -2.64 -1.82 1.11
N ALA A 51 -2.89 -0.97 0.10
CA ALA A 51 -1.86 -0.54 -0.85
C ALA A 51 -0.76 0.25 -0.13
N CYS A 52 -1.11 1.16 0.77
CA CYS A 52 -0.15 1.88 1.61
C CYS A 52 0.63 0.97 2.56
N ALA A 53 0.09 -0.21 2.94
CA ALA A 53 0.73 -1.22 3.78
C ALA A 53 1.54 -2.25 2.97
N HIS A 54 1.65 -2.09 1.64
CA HIS A 54 2.31 -3.06 0.77
C HIS A 54 3.84 -3.06 0.94
N PRO A 55 4.52 -4.22 0.76
CA PRO A 55 5.97 -4.35 0.85
C PRO A 55 6.77 -3.42 -0.07
N PHE A 56 6.17 -3.03 -1.20
CA PHE A 56 6.75 -2.06 -2.12
C PHE A 56 7.12 -0.73 -1.45
N PHE A 57 6.43 -0.36 -0.36
CA PHE A 57 6.70 0.85 0.41
C PHE A 57 7.51 0.60 1.70
N ASP A 58 8.05 -0.62 1.91
CA ASP A 58 8.83 -0.96 3.11
C ASP A 58 10.08 -0.07 3.26
N GLU A 59 10.74 0.27 2.15
CA GLU A 59 11.88 1.20 2.15
C GLU A 59 11.54 2.58 2.74
N LEU A 60 10.29 3.04 2.61
CA LEU A 60 9.85 4.32 3.18
C LEU A 60 9.66 4.24 4.71
N ARG A 61 9.53 3.03 5.26
CA ARG A 61 9.36 2.75 6.69
C ARG A 61 10.67 2.45 7.39
N GLU A 62 11.79 2.51 6.68
CA GLU A 62 13.11 2.40 7.29
C GLU A 62 13.51 3.71 8.00
N PRO A 63 13.97 3.67 9.27
CA PRO A 63 14.24 4.87 10.07
C PRO A 63 15.37 5.75 9.50
N HIS A 64 16.20 5.22 8.61
CA HIS A 64 17.32 5.92 7.99
C HIS A 64 17.09 6.25 6.52
N ALA A 65 15.93 5.91 5.96
CA ALA A 65 15.65 6.16 4.57
C ALA A 65 15.51 7.67 4.30
N ARG A 66 16.05 8.10 3.17
CA ARG A 66 16.18 9.49 2.76
C ARG A 66 15.83 9.62 1.29
N LEU A 67 15.47 10.83 0.90
CA LEU A 67 15.31 11.17 -0.50
C LEU A 67 16.67 11.00 -1.22
N PRO A 68 16.69 10.76 -2.55
CA PRO A 68 17.93 10.63 -3.32
C PRO A 68 18.86 11.86 -3.24
N ASN A 69 18.32 13.02 -2.85
CA ASN A 69 19.06 14.25 -2.60
C ASN A 69 19.64 14.36 -1.17
N GLY A 70 19.50 13.32 -0.34
CA GLY A 70 19.96 13.27 1.05
C GLY A 70 19.07 13.96 2.08
N ARG A 71 17.95 14.58 1.67
CA ARG A 71 16.98 15.22 2.58
C ARG A 71 16.11 14.17 3.29
N PRO A 72 15.63 14.46 4.51
CA PRO A 72 14.65 13.60 5.17
C PRO A 72 13.34 13.55 4.38
N PHE A 73 12.59 12.47 4.53
CA PHE A 73 11.24 12.39 3.97
C PHE A 73 10.30 13.40 4.64
N PRO A 74 9.24 13.84 3.92
CA PRO A 74 8.15 14.58 4.54
C PRO A 74 7.41 13.70 5.58
N PRO A 75 6.51 14.27 6.39
CA PRO A 75 5.68 13.47 7.31
C PRO A 75 4.83 12.46 6.51
N LEU A 76 5.23 11.18 6.51
CA LEU A 76 4.54 10.11 5.78
C LEU A 76 3.50 9.36 6.63
N PHE A 77 3.65 9.38 7.95
CA PHE A 77 2.88 8.54 8.88
C PHE A 77 1.89 9.33 9.74
N ASN A 78 1.56 10.56 9.36
CA ASN A 78 0.66 11.47 10.08
C ASN A 78 -0.82 11.19 9.79
N PHE A 79 -1.21 9.91 9.86
CA PHE A 79 -2.60 9.51 9.66
C PHE A 79 -3.50 10.10 10.77
N LYS A 80 -4.69 10.53 10.38
CA LYS A 80 -5.72 11.05 11.29
C LYS A 80 -6.90 10.07 11.33
N GLN A 81 -8.01 10.45 10.72
CA GLN A 81 -9.26 9.67 10.71
C GLN A 81 -9.19 8.45 9.78
N GLU A 82 -8.25 8.41 8.84
CA GLU A 82 -8.11 7.35 7.85
C GLU A 82 -7.92 5.95 8.48
N LEU A 83 -7.38 5.88 9.70
CA LEU A 83 -7.15 4.60 10.40
C LEU A 83 -8.32 4.17 11.28
N ALA A 84 -9.39 4.98 11.40
CA ALA A 84 -10.48 4.71 12.35
C ALA A 84 -11.18 3.37 12.09
N ASN A 85 -11.21 2.91 10.84
CA ASN A 85 -11.83 1.65 10.43
C ASN A 85 -10.80 0.58 10.03
N ALA A 86 -9.51 0.83 10.23
CA ALA A 86 -8.44 -0.09 9.85
C ALA A 86 -8.26 -1.19 10.91
N SER A 87 -7.89 -2.39 10.48
CA SER A 87 -7.56 -3.45 11.42
C SER A 87 -6.28 -3.12 12.20
N PRO A 88 -6.14 -3.60 13.46
CA PRO A 88 -4.93 -3.37 14.26
C PRO A 88 -3.66 -3.88 13.57
N GLU A 89 -3.75 -4.99 12.85
CA GLU A 89 -2.64 -5.54 12.06
C GLU A 89 -2.18 -4.59 10.95
N LEU A 90 -3.13 -3.96 10.26
CA LEU A 90 -2.84 -3.03 9.18
C LEU A 90 -2.25 -1.72 9.73
N ILE A 91 -2.74 -1.25 10.87
CA ILE A 91 -2.17 -0.09 11.59
C ILE A 91 -0.72 -0.37 12.01
N ASN A 92 -0.43 -1.57 12.52
CA ASN A 92 0.93 -1.98 12.90
C ASN A 92 1.87 -2.03 11.69
N ARG A 93 1.37 -2.40 10.50
CA ARG A 93 2.16 -2.36 9.26
C ARG A 93 2.34 -0.96 8.70
N LEU A 94 1.34 -0.10 8.82
CA LEU A 94 1.39 1.28 8.31
C LEU A 94 2.28 2.19 9.13
N ILE A 95 2.24 2.08 10.47
CA ILE A 95 2.97 2.96 11.37
C ILE A 95 4.14 2.21 12.02
N PRO A 96 5.38 2.43 11.56
CA PRO A 96 6.55 1.80 12.16
C PRO A 96 6.84 2.37 13.55
N ASP A 97 7.49 1.59 14.42
CA ASP A 97 7.68 1.94 15.83
C ASP A 97 8.45 3.25 16.05
N HIS A 98 9.38 3.59 15.16
CA HIS A 98 10.10 4.86 15.23
C HIS A 98 9.18 6.07 14.92
N ALA A 99 8.19 5.89 14.03
CA ALA A 99 7.23 6.94 13.69
C ALA A 99 6.18 7.14 14.80
N ARG A 100 5.83 6.08 15.55
CA ARG A 100 4.95 6.17 16.72
C ARG A 100 5.47 7.15 17.78
N ARG A 101 6.78 7.10 18.02
CA ARG A 101 7.48 8.00 18.96
C ARG A 101 7.41 9.45 18.50
N HIS A 102 7.48 9.68 17.19
CA HIS A 102 7.44 11.02 16.61
C HIS A 102 6.00 11.60 16.52
N LEU A 103 4.97 10.75 16.50
CA LEU A 103 3.57 11.16 16.43
C LEU A 103 2.97 11.51 17.81
N GLY A 104 3.72 11.33 18.90
CA GLY A 104 3.20 11.59 20.26
C GLY A 104 2.05 10.64 20.65
N LEU A 105 1.92 9.48 19.97
CA LEU A 105 1.08 8.39 20.44
C LEU A 105 1.85 7.64 21.53
N THR A 106 1.89 8.24 22.72
CA THR A 106 2.12 7.52 23.97
C THR A 106 0.96 6.53 24.11
N LEU A 107 1.08 5.36 23.49
CA LEU A 107 0.33 4.21 23.99
C LEU A 107 0.73 4.10 25.46
N LEU A 108 -0.28 4.19 26.31
CA LEU A 108 -0.18 4.16 27.77
C LEU A 108 0.89 3.17 28.24
N PRO A 109 1.62 3.48 29.33
CA PRO A 109 2.59 2.54 29.87
C PRO A 109 1.87 1.22 30.13
N THR A 110 2.50 0.12 29.73
CA THR A 110 2.14 -1.21 30.20
C THR A 110 2.31 -1.22 31.71
N ALA A 111 1.23 -0.88 32.43
CA ALA A 111 1.07 -1.20 33.83
C ALA A 111 0.74 -2.69 33.89
N GLY A 112 1.75 -3.49 34.21
CA GLY A 112 1.60 -4.86 34.68
C GLY A 112 2.18 -4.94 36.10
N PRO A 113 1.53 -5.70 37.01
CA PRO A 113 1.72 -5.64 38.46
C PRO A 113 3.06 -6.17 38.97
#